data_AF-A0A9W7HEE9-F1
#
_entry.id   AF-A0A9W7HEE9-F1
#
_cell.length_a   1.000
_cell.length_b   1.000
_cell.length_c   1.000
_cell.angle_alpha   90.00
_cell.angle_beta   90.00
_cell.angle_gamma   90.00
#
_symmetry.space_group_name_H-M   'P 1'
#
loop_
_entity.id
_entity.type
_entity.pdbx_description
1 polymer ?
#
loop_
_entity_poly.entity_id
_entity_poly.type
_entity_poly.pdbx_seq_one_letter_code
_entity_poly.pdbx_strand_id
1 'polypeptide(L)'
;MERTLWGHLPLLVRANSKESVEFILQTLWKTRKSGLDADDRRLICEMLQLQNEADLDPLLVCLRMLIRKCVYENISKNDIQKLFPEEVLPELQRLLTLLLQKFQREWRDDIHTDKVSLPRLKAMTWNMATQDTEMTEPMAVINLKLQNDTQAPQGELDLKFQLAKETLDTMLNSMYSIRDQLSNLGEK
;
A
#
# COMPACT_ATOMS: atom_id res chain seq x y z
N MET A 1 6.03 -15.22 33.16
CA MET A 1 4.60 -15.02 32.86
C MET A 1 4.56 -14.43 31.47
N GLU A 2 4.30 -15.25 30.45
CA GLU A 2 4.24 -14.77 29.06
C GLU A 2 3.10 -13.77 28.98
N ARG A 3 3.42 -12.49 28.76
CA ARG A 3 2.39 -11.50 28.47
C ARG A 3 1.76 -11.95 27.15
N THR A 4 0.47 -12.24 27.17
CA THR A 4 -0.30 -12.46 25.95
C THR A 4 -0.08 -11.28 25.02
N LEU A 5 -0.15 -11.49 23.70
CA LEU A 5 0.05 -10.46 22.69
C LEU A 5 -0.65 -9.14 23.10
N TRP A 6 -1.90 -9.25 23.54
CA TRP A 6 -2.79 -8.15 23.92
C TRP A 6 -2.49 -7.45 25.25
N GLY A 7 -1.57 -7.98 26.06
CA GLY A 7 -1.22 -7.45 27.38
C GLY A 7 -0.63 -6.03 27.38
N HIS A 8 -0.30 -5.48 26.20
CA HIS A 8 0.25 -4.13 26.06
C HIS A 8 -0.80 -3.09 25.60
N LEU A 9 -1.98 -3.52 25.15
CA LEU A 9 -3.08 -2.59 24.83
C LEU A 9 -3.50 -1.66 25.99
N PRO A 10 -3.44 -2.08 27.28
CA PRO A 10 -3.72 -1.18 28.40
C PRO A 10 -2.84 0.07 28.46
N LEU A 11 -1.68 0.11 27.79
CA LEU A 11 -0.85 1.31 27.70
C LEU A 11 -1.58 2.48 27.02
N LEU A 12 -2.55 2.20 26.14
CA LEU A 12 -3.37 3.23 25.48
C LEU A 12 -4.23 4.03 26.46
N VAL A 13 -4.52 3.50 27.64
CA VAL A 13 -5.28 4.22 28.69
C VAL A 13 -4.49 5.43 29.20
N ARG A 14 -3.16 5.44 29.03
CA ARG A 14 -2.30 6.57 29.39
C ARG A 14 -2.36 7.71 28.38
N ALA A 15 -2.98 7.49 27.22
CA ALA A 15 -3.16 8.54 26.23
C ALA A 15 -4.03 9.66 26.81
N ASN A 16 -3.61 10.91 26.58
CA ASN A 16 -4.29 12.08 27.13
C ASN A 16 -5.70 12.29 26.56
N SER A 17 -5.99 11.72 25.38
CA SER A 17 -7.32 11.81 24.75
C SER A 17 -7.56 10.73 23.69
N LYS A 18 -8.81 10.66 23.22
CA LYS A 18 -9.20 9.83 22.07
C LYS A 18 -8.40 10.21 20.81
N GLU A 19 -8.16 11.50 20.62
CA GLU A 19 -7.44 12.07 19.48
C GLU A 19 -5.99 11.61 19.45
N SER A 20 -5.35 11.42 20.62
CA SER A 20 -4.00 10.82 20.68
C SER A 20 -3.99 9.37 20.18
N VAL A 21 -4.96 8.55 20.61
CA VAL A 21 -5.09 7.16 20.11
C VAL A 21 -5.41 7.15 18.62
N GLU A 22 -6.25 8.07 18.17
CA GLU A 22 -6.56 8.27 16.76
C GLU A 22 -5.31 8.60 15.93
N PHE A 23 -4.50 9.55 16.40
CA PHE A 23 -3.24 9.93 15.77
C PHE A 23 -2.31 8.72 15.65
N ILE A 24 -2.11 7.96 16.74
CA ILE A 24 -1.28 6.76 16.75
C ILE A 24 -1.72 5.78 15.65
N LEU A 25 -3.02 5.49 15.56
CA LEU A 25 -3.56 4.56 14.56
C LEU A 25 -3.32 5.07 13.12
N GLN A 26 -3.52 6.37 12.87
CA GLN A 26 -3.26 6.96 11.56
C GLN A 26 -1.77 6.94 11.20
N THR A 27 -0.88 7.27 12.13
CA THR A 27 0.56 7.24 11.92
C THR A 27 1.01 5.82 11.58
N LEU A 28 0.50 4.81 12.30
CA LEU A 28 0.79 3.40 12.00
C LEU A 28 0.27 2.96 10.63
N TRP A 29 -0.88 3.48 10.19
CA TRP A 29 -1.39 3.22 8.84
C TRP A 29 -0.52 3.87 7.77
N LYS A 30 -0.18 5.16 7.91
CA LYS A 30 0.64 5.91 6.93
C LYS A 30 2.03 5.30 6.76
N THR A 31 2.63 4.88 7.87
CA THR A 31 3.98 4.29 7.91
C THR A 31 4.00 2.77 7.69
N ARG A 32 2.88 2.15 7.28
CA ARG A 32 2.76 0.69 7.12
C ARG A 32 3.78 0.06 6.16
N LYS A 33 4.30 0.84 5.19
CA LYS A 33 5.28 0.39 4.19
C LYS A 33 6.72 0.76 4.55
N SER A 34 6.93 1.91 5.20
CA SER A 34 8.25 2.48 5.51
C SER A 34 8.76 2.15 6.90
N GLY A 35 7.87 1.76 7.82
CA GLY A 35 8.17 1.72 9.24
C GLY A 35 8.05 3.11 9.90
N LEU A 36 8.00 3.10 11.23
CA LEU A 36 7.92 4.31 12.06
C LEU A 36 9.33 4.90 12.21
N ASP A 37 9.49 6.19 11.97
CA ASP A 37 10.77 6.87 12.20
C ASP A 37 10.99 7.21 13.68
N ALA A 38 12.16 7.75 14.02
CA ALA A 38 12.54 8.05 15.40
C ALA A 38 11.71 9.18 16.02
N ASP A 39 11.25 10.15 15.22
CA ASP A 39 10.52 11.31 15.72
C ASP A 39 9.06 10.94 16.01
N ASP A 40 8.43 10.16 15.12
CA ASP A 40 7.12 9.57 15.35
C ASP A 40 7.13 8.65 16.57
N ARG A 41 8.18 7.84 16.76
CA ARG A 41 8.33 6.98 17.96
C ARG A 41 8.36 7.80 19.24
N ARG A 42 9.15 8.88 19.27
CA ARG A 42 9.24 9.78 20.43
C ARG A 42 7.91 10.44 20.73
N LEU A 43 7.23 10.96 19.70
CA LEU A 43 5.93 11.59 19.84
C LEU A 43 4.88 10.62 20.43
N ILE A 44 4.86 9.37 19.97
CA ILE A 44 3.96 8.35 20.52
C ILE A 44 4.31 8.03 21.98
N CYS A 45 5.61 7.91 22.31
CA CYS A 45 6.05 7.72 23.69
C CYS A 45 5.60 8.89 24.60
N GLU A 46 5.72 10.14 24.14
CA GLU A 46 5.25 11.32 24.87
C GLU A 46 3.73 11.29 25.08
N MET A 47 2.95 10.98 24.03
CA MET A 47 1.49 10.88 24.11
C MET A 47 1.02 9.81 25.10
N LEU A 48 1.77 8.70 25.20
CA LEU A 48 1.47 7.57 26.08
C LEU A 48 2.19 7.66 27.43
N GLN A 49 2.94 8.73 27.67
CA GLN A 49 3.72 8.97 28.88
C GLN A 49 4.63 7.76 29.23
N LEU A 50 5.27 7.18 28.21
CA LEU A 50 6.14 6.01 28.38
C LEU A 50 7.55 6.44 28.78
N GLN A 51 8.10 5.78 29.80
CA GLN A 51 9.46 6.01 30.27
C GLN A 51 10.50 5.14 29.54
N ASN A 52 10.05 4.08 28.85
CA ASN A 52 10.91 3.13 28.17
C ASN A 52 10.32 2.75 26.81
N GLU A 53 11.12 2.84 25.74
CA GLU A 53 10.73 2.40 24.40
C GLU A 53 10.50 0.88 24.30
N ALA A 54 11.03 0.09 25.24
CA ALA A 54 10.87 -1.37 25.22
C ALA A 54 9.39 -1.82 25.29
N ASP A 55 8.52 -1.03 25.93
CA ASP A 55 7.08 -1.30 25.99
C ASP A 55 6.32 -0.81 24.74
N LEU A 56 6.94 0.04 23.91
CA LEU A 56 6.31 0.60 22.72
C LEU A 56 6.17 -0.47 21.64
N ASP A 57 7.23 -1.21 21.32
CA ASP A 57 7.22 -2.17 20.20
C ASP A 57 6.11 -3.23 20.33
N PRO A 58 5.92 -3.89 21.49
CA PRO A 58 4.82 -4.83 21.68
C PRO A 58 3.43 -4.19 21.49
N LEU A 59 3.24 -2.94 21.93
CA LEU A 59 2.00 -2.20 21.69
C LEU A 59 1.79 -1.93 20.20
N LEU A 60 2.83 -1.48 19.49
CA LEU A 60 2.75 -1.21 18.06
C LEU A 60 2.40 -2.49 17.27
N VAL A 61 2.93 -3.64 17.69
CA VAL A 61 2.57 -4.94 17.09
C VAL A 61 1.07 -5.23 17.27
N CYS A 62 0.52 -5.04 18.48
CA CYS A 62 -0.92 -5.23 18.74
C CYS A 62 -1.78 -4.37 17.81
N LEU A 63 -1.44 -3.08 17.73
CA LEU A 63 -2.18 -2.11 16.93
C LEU A 63 -2.09 -2.44 15.44
N ARG A 64 -0.89 -2.77 14.93
CA ARG A 64 -0.70 -3.17 13.53
C ARG A 64 -1.47 -4.44 13.20
N MET A 65 -1.54 -5.41 14.12
CA MET A 65 -2.36 -6.60 13.92
C MET A 65 -3.85 -6.28 13.83
N LEU A 66 -4.37 -5.41 14.70
CA LEU A 66 -5.77 -4.98 14.66
C LEU A 66 -6.10 -4.24 13.36
N ILE A 67 -5.25 -3.31 12.95
CA ILE A 67 -5.36 -2.60 11.67
C ILE A 67 -5.38 -3.61 10.53
N ARG A 68 -4.45 -4.57 10.53
CA ARG A 68 -4.36 -5.58 9.47
C ARG A 68 -5.62 -6.43 9.38
N LYS A 69 -6.11 -6.96 10.50
CA LYS A 69 -7.35 -7.74 10.52
C LYS A 69 -8.56 -6.91 10.09
N CYS A 70 -8.68 -5.68 10.60
CA CYS A 70 -9.79 -4.79 10.27
C CYS A 70 -9.87 -4.45 8.76
N VAL A 71 -8.73 -4.20 8.14
CA VAL A 71 -8.68 -3.69 6.76
C VAL A 71 -8.57 -4.82 5.72
N TYR A 72 -7.69 -5.79 5.93
CA TYR A 72 -7.38 -6.84 4.94
C TYR A 72 -8.26 -8.08 5.04
N GLU A 73 -8.77 -8.40 6.23
CA GLU A 73 -9.76 -9.46 6.37
C GLU A 73 -11.13 -8.83 6.08
N ASN A 74 -11.98 -9.52 5.30
CA ASN A 74 -13.30 -9.02 4.85
C ASN A 74 -14.34 -8.95 5.99
N ILE A 75 -13.93 -8.43 7.15
CA ILE A 75 -14.72 -8.28 8.35
C ILE A 75 -15.70 -7.13 8.17
N SER A 76 -16.95 -7.35 8.58
CA SER A 76 -17.99 -6.33 8.57
C SER A 76 -17.76 -5.32 9.71
N LYS A 77 -18.29 -4.09 9.59
CA LYS A 77 -18.16 -3.09 10.65
C LYS A 77 -18.68 -3.60 12.00
N ASN A 78 -19.78 -4.37 12.00
CA ASN A 78 -20.41 -4.90 13.21
C ASN A 78 -19.60 -6.04 13.86
N ASP A 79 -18.70 -6.65 13.11
CA ASP A 79 -17.89 -7.78 13.57
C ASP A 79 -16.51 -7.37 14.07
N ILE A 80 -16.12 -6.09 13.96
CA ILE A 80 -14.81 -5.60 14.43
C ILE A 80 -14.61 -5.87 15.93
N GLN A 81 -15.67 -5.78 16.73
CA GLN A 81 -15.62 -6.12 18.16
C GLN A 81 -15.19 -7.57 18.45
N LYS A 82 -15.37 -8.50 17.48
CA LYS A 82 -14.94 -9.90 17.61
C LYS A 82 -13.43 -10.09 17.42
N LEU A 83 -12.70 -9.03 17.07
CA LEU A 83 -11.25 -9.06 16.92
C LEU A 83 -10.50 -9.10 18.26
N PHE A 84 -11.16 -8.65 19.32
CA PHE A 84 -10.57 -8.52 20.64
C PHE A 84 -10.91 -9.75 21.49
N PRO A 85 -9.95 -10.33 22.19
CA PRO A 85 -10.23 -11.40 23.15
C PRO A 85 -10.72 -10.81 24.49
N GLU A 86 -11.25 -11.68 25.35
CA GLU A 86 -11.89 -11.29 26.61
C GLU A 86 -10.95 -10.60 27.61
N GLU A 87 -9.63 -10.76 27.47
CA GLU A 87 -8.65 -10.12 28.36
C GLU A 87 -8.48 -8.61 28.10
N VAL A 88 -8.97 -8.10 26.96
CA VAL A 88 -8.90 -6.68 26.64
C VAL A 88 -10.03 -5.93 27.33
N LEU A 89 -9.69 -4.87 28.08
CA LEU A 89 -10.66 -4.05 28.81
C LEU A 89 -11.82 -3.57 27.89
N PRO A 90 -13.09 -3.69 28.30
CA PRO A 90 -14.24 -3.33 27.46
C PRO A 90 -14.22 -1.89 26.93
N GLU A 91 -13.73 -0.95 27.74
CA GLU A 91 -13.61 0.46 27.31
C GLU A 91 -12.62 0.63 26.16
N LEU A 92 -11.49 -0.08 26.20
CA LEU A 92 -10.51 -0.08 25.11
C LEU A 92 -11.07 -0.76 23.87
N GLN A 93 -11.77 -1.89 24.03
CA GLN A 93 -12.44 -2.55 22.91
C GLN A 93 -13.42 -1.60 22.22
N ARG A 94 -14.24 -0.87 23.00
CA ARG A 94 -15.19 0.11 22.46
C ARG A 94 -14.50 1.24 21.72
N LEU A 95 -13.46 1.83 22.31
CA LEU A 95 -12.68 2.91 21.71
C LEU A 95 -12.02 2.47 20.40
N LEU A 96 -11.29 1.34 20.43
CA LEU A 96 -10.59 0.83 19.25
C LEU A 96 -11.58 0.37 18.18
N THR A 97 -12.70 -0.27 18.54
CA THR A 97 -13.76 -0.62 17.58
C THR A 97 -14.29 0.62 16.89
N LEU A 98 -14.60 1.69 17.63
CA LEU A 98 -15.10 2.94 17.08
C LEU A 98 -14.10 3.57 16.09
N LEU A 99 -12.82 3.65 16.47
CA LEU A 99 -11.77 4.22 15.62
C LEU A 99 -11.50 3.36 14.38
N LEU A 100 -11.42 2.04 14.53
CA LEU A 100 -11.23 1.12 13.40
C LEU A 100 -12.41 1.18 12.43
N GLN A 101 -13.65 1.22 12.92
CA GLN A 101 -14.85 1.40 12.09
C GLN A 101 -14.85 2.73 11.33
N LYS A 102 -14.32 3.80 11.93
CA LYS A 102 -14.16 5.13 11.32
C LYS A 102 -13.22 5.05 10.11
N PHE A 103 -12.06 4.42 10.27
CA PHE A 103 -11.02 4.40 9.23
C PHE A 103 -11.14 3.25 8.22
N GLN A 104 -11.89 2.19 8.52
CA GLN A 104 -11.91 0.98 7.69
C GLN A 104 -12.18 1.24 6.20
N ARG A 105 -13.12 2.15 5.88
CA ARG A 105 -13.46 2.44 4.47
C ARG A 105 -12.28 3.13 3.77
N GLU A 106 -11.81 4.24 4.33
CA GLU A 106 -10.69 5.01 3.81
C GLU A 106 -9.45 4.14 3.61
N TRP A 107 -9.08 3.34 4.61
CA TRP A 107 -7.91 2.48 4.52
C TRP A 107 -8.07 1.32 3.53
N ARG A 108 -9.30 0.82 3.33
CA ARG A 108 -9.55 -0.13 2.24
C ARG A 108 -9.38 0.56 0.91
N ASP A 109 -9.93 1.76 0.72
CA ASP A 109 -9.78 2.52 -0.53
C ASP A 109 -8.31 2.87 -0.80
N ASP A 110 -7.54 3.21 0.23
CA ASP A 110 -6.09 3.38 0.16
C ASP A 110 -5.37 2.12 -0.32
N ILE A 111 -5.77 0.92 0.12
CA ILE A 111 -5.19 -0.33 -0.41
C ILE A 111 -5.55 -0.51 -1.89
N HIS A 112 -6.78 -0.20 -2.28
CA HIS A 112 -7.20 -0.32 -3.68
C HIS A 112 -6.46 0.69 -4.56
N THR A 113 -6.21 1.89 -4.05
CA THR A 113 -5.39 2.93 -4.70
C THR A 113 -3.92 2.52 -4.76
N ASP A 114 -3.37 1.97 -3.67
CA ASP A 114 -2.03 1.35 -3.64
C ASP A 114 -1.90 0.19 -4.64
N LYS A 115 -3.00 -0.52 -4.89
CA LYS A 115 -3.08 -1.60 -5.90
C LYS A 115 -3.15 -1.09 -7.33
N VAL A 116 -3.38 0.20 -7.56
CA VAL A 116 -3.09 0.87 -8.83
C VAL A 116 -1.57 1.08 -8.93
N SER A 117 -0.81 -0.01 -8.72
CA SER A 117 0.55 -0.09 -9.25
C SER A 117 0.41 -0.07 -10.77
N LEU A 118 0.97 0.95 -11.41
CA LEU A 118 1.01 0.98 -12.87
C LEU A 118 1.67 -0.32 -13.36
N PRO A 119 1.08 -1.00 -14.37
CA PRO A 119 1.69 -2.18 -14.95
C PRO A 119 3.11 -1.85 -15.41
N ARG A 120 4.07 -2.69 -15.04
CA ARG A 120 5.47 -2.51 -15.42
C ARG A 120 5.76 -3.28 -16.69
N LEU A 121 6.44 -2.64 -17.65
CA LEU A 121 6.93 -3.33 -18.83
C LEU A 121 8.06 -4.28 -18.44
N LYS A 122 7.83 -5.59 -18.61
CA LYS A 122 8.79 -6.66 -18.30
C LYS A 122 9.63 -7.06 -19.50
N ALA A 123 9.00 -7.15 -20.67
CA ALA A 123 9.68 -7.46 -21.91
C ALA A 123 8.99 -6.80 -23.10
N MET A 124 9.77 -6.49 -24.13
CA MET A 124 9.29 -5.99 -25.41
C MET A 124 9.98 -6.79 -26.52
N THR A 125 9.20 -7.28 -27.47
CA THR A 125 9.73 -7.93 -28.68
C THR A 125 9.10 -7.28 -29.90
N TRP A 126 9.83 -7.28 -31.01
CA TRP A 126 9.34 -6.72 -32.26
C TRP A 126 9.64 -7.68 -33.41
N ASN A 127 8.74 -7.69 -34.40
CA ASN A 127 8.98 -8.33 -35.70
C ASN A 127 8.33 -7.50 -36.81
N MET A 128 8.76 -7.69 -38.05
CA MET A 128 8.05 -7.14 -39.20
C MET A 128 6.92 -8.08 -39.60
N ALA A 129 5.76 -7.51 -39.91
CA ALA A 129 4.65 -8.29 -40.44
C ALA A 129 5.08 -8.93 -41.77
N THR A 130 5.12 -10.26 -41.80
CA THR A 130 5.35 -11.02 -43.03
C THR A 130 4.09 -10.90 -43.89
N GLN A 131 4.18 -10.16 -44.99
CA GLN A 131 3.13 -10.04 -46.00
C GLN A 131 3.48 -10.95 -47.18
N ASP A 132 2.56 -11.83 -47.55
CA ASP A 132 2.70 -12.74 -48.70
C ASP A 132 2.30 -12.08 -50.04
N THR A 133 2.17 -10.75 -50.11
CA THR A 133 1.72 -10.04 -51.32
C THR A 133 2.39 -8.68 -51.51
N GLU A 134 2.85 -8.42 -52.73
CA GLU A 134 3.78 -7.35 -53.16
C GLU A 134 3.28 -5.89 -53.04
N MET A 135 2.18 -5.58 -52.34
CA MET A 135 1.64 -4.20 -52.29
C MET A 135 0.98 -3.84 -50.94
N THR A 136 1.65 -4.04 -49.82
CA THR A 136 1.20 -3.43 -48.56
C THR A 136 2.39 -2.80 -47.84
N GLU A 137 2.18 -1.64 -47.22
CA GLU A 137 3.24 -0.93 -46.49
C GLU A 137 3.78 -1.81 -45.35
N PRO A 138 5.12 -1.80 -45.11
CA PRO A 138 5.71 -2.59 -44.06
C PRO A 138 5.22 -2.11 -42.69
N MET A 139 4.66 -3.04 -41.90
CA MET A 139 4.17 -2.78 -40.55
C MET A 139 5.04 -3.48 -39.51
N ALA A 140 5.41 -2.74 -38.47
CA ALA A 140 6.10 -3.29 -37.31
C ALA A 140 5.07 -3.88 -36.33
N VAL A 141 5.27 -5.12 -35.91
CA VAL A 141 4.48 -5.77 -34.87
C VAL A 141 5.26 -5.69 -33.58
N ILE A 142 4.67 -5.08 -32.56
CA ILE A 142 5.26 -4.95 -31.24
C ILE A 142 4.45 -5.79 -30.26
N ASN A 143 5.16 -6.59 -29.46
CA ASN A 143 4.58 -7.33 -28.35
C ASN A 143 5.18 -6.82 -27.04
N LEU A 144 4.32 -6.44 -26.10
CA LEU A 144 4.68 -5.99 -24.76
C LEU A 144 4.21 -7.02 -23.75
N LYS A 145 5.10 -7.38 -22.81
CA LYS A 145 4.75 -8.15 -21.62
C LYS A 145 4.70 -7.20 -20.43
N LEU A 146 3.52 -7.06 -19.83
CA LEU A 146 3.30 -6.23 -18.65
C LEU A 146 3.17 -7.10 -17.41
N GLN A 147 3.74 -6.65 -16.30
CA GLN A 147 3.65 -7.29 -14.99
C GLN A 147 2.91 -6.39 -14.01
N ASN A 148 1.90 -6.96 -13.34
CA ASN A 148 1.23 -6.34 -12.20
C ASN A 148 1.81 -6.87 -10.89
N ASP A 149 2.48 -6.00 -10.12
CA ASP A 149 3.13 -6.36 -8.86
C ASP A 149 2.14 -6.68 -7.71
N THR A 150 0.84 -6.49 -7.95
CA THR A 150 -0.24 -6.66 -6.96
C THR A 150 -0.93 -8.03 -7.01
N GLN A 151 -0.58 -8.90 -7.97
CA GLN A 151 -1.11 -10.27 -8.08
C GLN A 151 0.02 -11.29 -8.29
N ALA A 152 0.25 -12.17 -7.30
CA ALA A 152 1.11 -13.35 -7.46
C ALA A 152 0.51 -14.37 -8.45
N PRO A 153 1.29 -15.37 -8.90
CA PRO A 153 2.24 -15.29 -10.02
C PRO A 153 1.55 -15.20 -11.42
N GLN A 154 0.26 -14.89 -11.49
CA GLN A 154 -0.56 -14.97 -12.71
C GLN A 154 -0.78 -13.63 -13.43
N GLY A 155 -0.19 -12.53 -12.93
CA GLY A 155 -0.45 -11.16 -13.38
C GLY A 155 0.34 -10.69 -14.60
N GLU A 156 0.65 -11.56 -15.56
CA GLU A 156 1.28 -11.15 -16.83
C GLU A 156 0.22 -10.86 -17.89
N LEU A 157 0.28 -9.66 -18.49
CA LEU A 157 -0.58 -9.25 -19.61
C LEU A 157 0.28 -9.10 -20.87
N ASP A 158 -0.05 -9.89 -21.89
CA ASP A 158 0.57 -9.79 -23.22
C ASP A 158 -0.28 -8.87 -24.11
N LEU A 159 0.32 -7.78 -24.60
CA LEU A 159 -0.29 -6.86 -25.55
C LEU A 159 0.44 -6.95 -26.90
N LYS A 160 -0.32 -7.00 -27.99
CA LYS A 160 0.21 -7.04 -29.36
C LYS A 160 -0.49 -6.00 -30.21
N PHE A 161 0.31 -5.19 -30.91
CA PHE A 161 -0.21 -4.17 -31.84
C PHE A 161 0.70 -4.04 -33.06
N GLN A 162 0.13 -3.53 -34.15
CA GLN A 162 0.81 -3.27 -35.41
C GLN A 162 0.91 -1.77 -35.62
N LEU A 163 2.09 -1.30 -36.01
CA LEU A 163 2.37 0.12 -36.24
C LEU A 163 2.88 0.31 -37.67
N ALA A 164 2.34 1.30 -38.35
CA ALA A 164 2.95 1.87 -39.54
C ALA A 164 4.19 2.70 -39.15
N LYS A 165 5.07 2.96 -40.12
CA LYS A 165 6.30 3.73 -39.92
C LYS A 165 6.06 5.07 -39.23
N GLU A 166 5.12 5.86 -39.74
CA GLU A 166 4.82 7.20 -39.22
C GLU A 166 4.35 7.19 -37.75
N THR A 167 3.59 6.16 -37.36
CA THR A 167 3.13 5.99 -35.98
C THR A 167 4.27 5.59 -35.06
N LEU A 168 5.17 4.71 -35.52
CA LEU A 168 6.35 4.31 -34.77
C LEU A 168 7.30 5.50 -34.57
N ASP A 169 7.54 6.31 -35.61
CA ASP A 169 8.37 7.51 -35.52
C ASP A 169 7.79 8.52 -34.52
N THR A 170 6.47 8.73 -34.56
CA THR A 170 5.77 9.59 -33.58
C THR A 170 5.93 9.06 -32.15
N MET A 171 5.79 7.75 -31.95
CA MET A 171 5.97 7.11 -30.64
C MET A 171 7.40 7.31 -30.11
N LEU A 172 8.42 7.08 -30.94
CA LEU A 172 9.82 7.26 -30.55
C LEU A 172 10.12 8.71 -30.17
N ASN A 173 9.63 9.68 -30.95
CA ASN A 173 9.79 11.10 -30.65
C ASN A 173 9.18 11.47 -29.27
N SER A 174 7.99 10.94 -28.97
CA SER A 174 7.38 11.14 -27.64
C SER A 174 8.18 10.50 -26.51
N MET A 175 8.74 9.30 -26.71
CA MET A 175 9.56 8.62 -25.71
C MET A 175 10.86 9.37 -25.43
N TYR A 176 11.49 9.96 -26.45
CA TYR A 176 12.65 10.84 -26.27
C TYR A 176 12.31 12.08 -25.44
N SER A 177 11.18 12.72 -25.73
CA SER A 177 10.70 13.87 -24.95
C SER A 177 10.46 13.50 -23.47
N ILE A 178 9.82 12.35 -23.20
CA ILE A 178 9.61 11.85 -21.84
C ILE A 178 10.94 11.59 -21.12
N ARG A 179 11.91 10.95 -21.78
CA ARG A 179 13.25 10.70 -21.23
C ARG A 179 13.92 12.01 -20.80
N ASP A 180 13.86 13.04 -21.64
CA ASP A 180 14.51 14.31 -21.36
C ASP A 180 13.83 15.04 -20.19
N GLN A 181 12.49 15.00 -20.12
CA GLN A 181 11.74 15.53 -18.98
C GLN A 181 12.12 14.82 -17.67
N LEU A 182 12.18 13.48 -17.66
CA LEU A 182 12.53 12.71 -16.46
C LEU A 182 13.97 12.92 -16.02
N SER A 183 14.90 13.12 -16.96
CA SER A 183 16.31 13.37 -16.65
C SER A 183 16.51 14.74 -15.98
N ASN A 184 15.78 15.76 -16.44
CA ASN A 184 15.85 17.12 -15.89
C ASN A 184 15.19 17.25 -14.50
N LEU A 185 14.36 16.30 -14.08
CA LEU A 185 13.76 16.28 -12.74
C LEU A 185 14.77 15.89 -11.64
N GLY A 186 15.87 15.22 -11.98
CA GLY A 186 16.89 14.77 -11.02
C GLY A 186 17.93 15.82 -10.62
N GLU A 187 17.89 17.02 -11.21
CA GLU A 187 18.86 18.09 -10.99
C GLU A 187 18.34 19.24 -10.10
N LYS A 188 17.26 19.03 -9.35
CA LYS A 188 16.67 20.02 -8.43
C LYS A 188 16.65 19.57 -6.98
#